data_AF-A0A957CFM3-F1
#
_entry.id   AF-A0A957CFM3-F1
#
_cell.length_a   1.000
_cell.length_b   1.000
_cell.length_c   1.000
_cell.angle_alpha   90.00
_cell.angle_beta   90.00
_cell.angle_gamma   90.00
#
_symmetry.space_group_name_H-M   'P 1'
#
loop_
_entity.id
_entity.type
_entity.pdbx_description
1 polymer ?
#
loop_
_entity_poly.entity_id
_entity_poly.type
_entity_poly.pdbx_seq_one_letter_code
_entity_poly.pdbx_strand_id
1 'polypeptide(L)'
;MKISKSLSILLLVLMLMLSACGVLREPEAPSAPIESVPLEVEEETAAEPAETTEEAVEEPAAAESDTAIAEPAASTESNVTIFEINQDSSHVRFELDEDLRGNRITVVGQTNQVAGQIAADYADLSTLQVGVIQINARALETDNNFRNRAIQNEILVTGLYEFITFTPTAVNGLPA
;
A
#
# COMPACT_ATOMS: atom_id res chain seq x y z
N MET A 1 48.77 -3.88 19.65
CA MET A 1 48.65 -5.15 18.91
C MET A 1 48.98 -4.86 17.44
N LYS A 2 50.08 -5.38 16.88
CA LYS A 2 50.48 -5.12 15.48
C LYS A 2 49.68 -6.05 14.56
N ILE A 3 48.78 -5.49 13.75
CA ILE A 3 48.08 -6.24 12.70
C ILE A 3 49.14 -6.65 11.66
N SER A 4 49.29 -7.96 11.41
CA SER A 4 50.23 -8.44 10.40
C SER A 4 49.73 -8.06 9.01
N LYS A 5 50.65 -7.80 8.07
CA LYS A 5 50.29 -7.46 6.68
C LYS A 5 49.35 -8.51 6.06
N SER A 6 49.52 -9.78 6.41
CA SER A 6 48.66 -10.89 6.02
C SER A 6 47.23 -10.76 6.56
N LEU A 7 47.07 -10.32 7.80
CA LEU A 7 45.76 -10.10 8.42
C LEU A 7 45.05 -8.86 7.83
N SER A 8 45.79 -7.78 7.51
CA SER A 8 45.23 -6.63 6.80
C SER A 8 44.77 -6.96 5.37
N ILE A 9 45.54 -7.76 4.62
CA ILE A 9 45.16 -8.19 3.27
C ILE A 9 43.93 -9.10 3.34
N LEU A 10 43.88 -10.04 4.29
CA LEU A 10 42.72 -10.90 4.48
C LEU A 10 41.45 -10.11 4.82
N LEU A 11 41.57 -9.09 5.69
CA LEU A 11 40.44 -8.26 6.10
C LEU A 11 39.96 -7.34 4.96
N LEU A 12 40.87 -6.83 4.12
CA LEU A 12 40.55 -6.10 2.90
C LEU A 12 39.82 -7.00 1.89
N VAL A 13 40.32 -8.21 1.65
CA VAL A 13 39.70 -9.19 0.72
C VAL A 13 38.33 -9.63 1.23
N LEU A 14 38.19 -9.84 2.55
CA LEU A 14 36.91 -10.16 3.18
C LEU A 14 35.91 -9.01 3.02
N MET A 15 36.32 -7.75 3.24
CA MET A 15 35.46 -6.59 2.99
C MET A 15 35.03 -6.49 1.52
N LEU A 16 35.96 -6.69 0.58
CA LEU A 16 35.68 -6.68 -0.86
C LEU A 16 34.71 -7.80 -1.28
N MET A 17 34.84 -8.99 -0.68
CA MET A 17 33.92 -10.11 -0.90
C MET A 17 32.52 -9.83 -0.33
N LEU A 18 32.42 -9.23 0.86
CA LEU A 18 31.13 -8.85 1.45
C LEU A 18 30.39 -7.82 0.60
N SER A 19 31.09 -6.83 0.04
CA SER A 19 30.49 -5.84 -0.86
C SER A 19 30.07 -6.42 -2.22
N ALA A 20 30.79 -7.42 -2.73
CA ALA A 20 30.45 -8.08 -4.01
C ALA A 20 29.21 -8.98 -3.91
N CYS A 21 28.92 -9.54 -2.73
CA CYS A 21 27.79 -10.44 -2.54
C CYS A 21 26.42 -9.75 -2.72
N GLY A 22 26.28 -8.47 -2.39
CA GLY A 22 25.01 -7.74 -2.53
C GLY A 22 24.60 -7.48 -3.99
N VAL A 23 25.56 -7.04 -4.82
CA VAL A 23 25.32 -6.67 -6.22
C VAL A 23 25.08 -7.89 -7.11
N LEU A 24 25.70 -9.03 -6.79
CA LEU A 24 25.60 -10.27 -7.57
C LEU A 24 24.47 -11.19 -7.12
N ARG A 25 23.84 -10.92 -5.97
CA ARG A 25 22.70 -11.70 -5.48
C ARG A 25 21.52 -11.54 -6.45
N GLU A 26 20.89 -12.65 -6.79
CA GLU A 26 19.64 -12.61 -7.54
C GLU A 26 18.56 -11.95 -6.66
N PRO A 27 17.84 -10.95 -7.17
CA PRO A 27 16.79 -10.33 -6.39
C PRO A 27 15.69 -11.31 -6.02
N GLU A 28 15.03 -11.07 -4.89
CA GLU A 28 13.93 -11.92 -4.45
C GLU A 28 12.69 -11.66 -5.30
N ALA A 29 11.96 -12.71 -5.68
CA ALA A 29 10.68 -12.57 -6.35
C ALA A 29 9.61 -12.00 -5.39
N PRO A 30 8.50 -11.44 -5.91
CA PRO A 30 7.31 -11.14 -5.11
C PRO A 30 6.94 -12.30 -4.18
N SER A 31 6.70 -12.00 -2.91
CA SER A 31 6.37 -13.02 -1.89
C SER A 31 4.95 -13.57 -2.05
N ALA A 32 4.05 -12.79 -2.64
CA ALA A 32 2.68 -13.14 -2.97
C ALA A 32 2.17 -12.28 -4.14
N PRO A 33 1.04 -12.65 -4.78
CA PRO A 33 0.29 -11.73 -5.62
C PRO A 33 -0.04 -10.46 -4.83
N ILE A 34 0.05 -9.29 -5.48
CA ILE A 34 -0.31 -8.04 -4.81
C ILE A 34 -1.83 -7.90 -4.69
N GLU A 35 -2.27 -7.48 -3.52
CA GLU A 35 -3.68 -7.29 -3.18
C GLU A 35 -3.90 -5.86 -2.65
N SER A 36 -5.12 -5.35 -2.82
CA SER A 36 -5.47 -4.03 -2.32
C SER A 36 -5.69 -4.06 -0.80
N VAL A 37 -5.28 -3.00 -0.10
CA VAL A 37 -5.71 -2.80 1.30
C VAL A 37 -7.17 -2.35 1.25
N PRO A 38 -8.11 -3.05 1.92
CA PRO A 38 -9.52 -2.67 1.90
C PRO A 38 -9.73 -1.23 2.35
N LEU A 39 -10.52 -0.48 1.59
CA LEU A 39 -10.90 0.89 1.94
C LEU A 39 -12.04 0.85 2.96
N GLU A 40 -11.79 1.37 4.17
CA GLU A 40 -12.83 1.62 5.16
C GLU A 40 -13.55 2.92 4.77
N VAL A 41 -14.76 2.78 4.24
CA VAL A 41 -15.62 3.94 3.99
C VAL A 41 -16.16 4.38 5.35
N GLU A 42 -15.66 5.50 5.87
CA GLU A 42 -16.21 6.10 7.08
C GLU A 42 -17.67 6.52 6.83
N GLU A 43 -18.61 5.69 7.25
CA GLU A 43 -19.95 6.15 7.56
C GLU A 43 -19.84 7.03 8.79
N GLU A 44 -20.11 8.33 8.63
CA GLU A 44 -20.18 9.30 9.72
C GLU A 44 -21.09 8.74 10.82
N THR A 45 -20.49 8.27 11.91
CA THR A 45 -21.20 7.76 13.08
C THR A 45 -22.01 8.93 13.65
N ALA A 46 -23.32 8.90 13.39
CA ALA A 46 -24.27 9.77 14.04
C ALA A 46 -24.13 9.60 15.56
N ALA A 47 -23.88 10.72 16.25
CA ALA A 47 -23.71 10.78 17.69
C ALA A 47 -24.90 10.12 18.42
N GLU A 48 -24.60 9.05 19.15
CA GLU A 48 -25.52 8.42 20.10
C GLU A 48 -25.80 9.40 21.25
N PRO A 49 -27.07 9.75 21.54
CA PRO A 49 -27.38 10.55 22.71
C PRO A 49 -27.12 9.71 23.96
N ALA A 50 -26.32 10.24 24.87
CA ALA A 50 -26.09 9.67 26.19
C ALA A 50 -27.43 9.49 26.93
N GLU A 51 -27.88 8.23 27.07
CA GLU A 51 -28.98 7.89 27.97
C GLU A 51 -28.49 7.93 29.42
N THR A 52 -29.24 8.70 30.22
CA THR A 52 -29.08 8.87 31.65
C THR A 52 -29.41 7.58 32.39
N THR A 53 -28.46 7.10 33.20
CA THR A 53 -28.67 6.10 34.24
C THR A 53 -29.73 6.56 35.23
N GLU A 54 -30.84 5.83 35.34
CA GLU A 54 -31.65 5.80 36.56
C GLU A 54 -31.91 4.34 36.96
N GLU A 55 -31.47 4.03 38.17
CA GLU A 55 -31.45 2.73 38.81
C GLU A 55 -32.78 2.52 39.56
N ALA A 56 -33.38 1.32 39.43
CA ALA A 56 -33.84 0.47 40.55
C ALA A 56 -35.24 -0.17 40.43
N VAL A 57 -35.22 -1.46 40.81
CA VAL A 57 -36.24 -2.33 41.46
C VAL A 57 -37.11 -3.24 40.58
N GLU A 58 -36.95 -4.54 40.83
CA GLU A 58 -37.62 -5.70 40.23
C GLU A 58 -39.03 -6.03 40.79
N GLU A 59 -39.84 -6.63 39.90
CA GLU A 59 -40.78 -7.77 40.09
C GLU A 59 -42.25 -7.51 40.56
N PRO A 60 -43.25 -8.35 40.17
CA PRO A 60 -43.62 -8.95 38.86
C PRO A 60 -45.09 -8.66 38.45
N ALA A 61 -45.45 -8.99 37.19
CA ALA A 61 -46.63 -9.79 36.80
C ALA A 61 -47.37 -9.32 35.52
N ALA A 62 -47.75 -10.33 34.73
CA ALA A 62 -48.87 -10.39 33.78
C ALA A 62 -48.76 -9.58 32.47
N ALA A 63 -48.28 -10.30 31.45
CA ALA A 63 -48.83 -10.43 30.09
C ALA A 63 -49.78 -9.33 29.59
N GLU A 64 -49.33 -8.54 28.61
CA GLU A 64 -50.12 -8.23 27.40
C GLU A 64 -49.20 -8.18 26.18
N SER A 65 -49.78 -8.62 25.07
CA SER A 65 -49.20 -8.76 23.75
C SER A 65 -48.87 -7.38 23.17
N ASP A 66 -47.62 -7.15 22.79
CA ASP A 66 -47.33 -6.16 21.75
C ASP A 66 -46.31 -6.74 20.77
N THR A 67 -46.82 -7.01 19.56
CA THR A 67 -46.00 -7.42 18.43
C THR A 67 -45.32 -6.15 17.93
N ALA A 68 -44.16 -5.81 18.49
CA ALA A 68 -43.27 -4.86 17.87
C ALA A 68 -42.76 -5.49 16.57
N ILE A 69 -43.46 -5.21 15.47
CA ILE A 69 -42.90 -5.32 14.14
C ILE A 69 -41.75 -4.32 14.15
N ALA A 70 -40.52 -4.82 14.31
CA ALA A 70 -39.34 -4.06 13.99
C ALA A 70 -39.47 -3.68 12.51
N GLU A 71 -39.80 -2.42 12.27
CA GLU A 71 -39.65 -1.78 10.97
C GLU A 71 -38.27 -2.20 10.44
N PRO A 72 -38.15 -2.79 9.25
CA PRO A 72 -36.83 -3.05 8.69
C PRO A 72 -36.17 -1.67 8.60
N ALA A 73 -35.12 -1.47 9.39
CA ALA A 73 -34.25 -0.32 9.25
C ALA A 73 -33.89 -0.27 7.76
N ALA A 74 -34.39 0.77 7.09
CA ALA A 74 -34.09 0.99 5.69
C ALA A 74 -32.56 1.03 5.61
N SER A 75 -31.98 0.01 4.99
CA SER A 75 -30.59 0.05 4.59
C SER A 75 -30.53 1.20 3.59
N THR A 76 -30.04 2.35 4.02
CA THR A 76 -29.67 3.43 3.12
C THR A 76 -28.74 2.79 2.11
N GLU A 77 -29.18 2.65 0.85
CA GLU A 77 -28.29 2.24 -0.23
C GLU A 77 -27.19 3.31 -0.27
N SER A 78 -25.98 2.92 0.15
CA SER A 78 -24.80 3.74 -0.04
C SER A 78 -24.64 3.98 -1.55
N ASN A 79 -24.77 5.22 -2.02
CA ASN A 79 -24.51 5.59 -3.43
C ASN A 79 -23.01 5.46 -3.82
N VAL A 80 -22.20 4.95 -2.90
CA VAL A 80 -20.76 4.76 -3.01
C VAL A 80 -20.46 3.47 -3.76
N THR A 81 -19.73 3.58 -4.86
CA THR A 81 -19.17 2.44 -5.59
C THR A 81 -17.68 2.33 -5.32
N ILE A 82 -17.21 1.12 -4.97
CA ILE A 82 -15.79 0.81 -4.80
C ILE A 82 -15.22 0.27 -6.10
N PHE A 83 -14.17 0.91 -6.60
CA PHE A 83 -13.36 0.50 -7.73
C PHE A 83 -12.05 -0.09 -7.23
N GLU A 84 -11.56 -1.09 -7.96
CA GLU A 84 -10.24 -1.67 -7.72
C GLU A 84 -9.35 -1.45 -8.95
N ILE A 85 -8.05 -1.20 -8.70
CA ILE A 85 -7.06 -1.06 -9.77
C ILE A 85 -6.91 -2.39 -10.51
N ASN A 86 -7.19 -2.36 -11.82
CA ASN A 86 -6.92 -3.48 -12.70
C ASN A 86 -5.42 -3.52 -13.07
N GLN A 87 -4.70 -4.51 -12.55
CA GLN A 87 -3.26 -4.73 -12.79
C GLN A 87 -2.90 -4.93 -14.27
N ASP A 88 -3.74 -5.61 -15.05
CA ASP A 88 -3.45 -5.89 -16.47
C ASP A 88 -3.50 -4.64 -17.35
N SER A 89 -4.17 -3.58 -16.87
CA SER A 89 -4.34 -2.32 -17.59
C SER A 89 -3.65 -1.14 -16.90
N SER A 90 -2.89 -1.38 -15.84
CA SER A 90 -2.25 -0.34 -15.02
C SER A 90 -0.76 -0.59 -14.87
N HIS A 91 0.02 0.48 -14.77
CA HIS A 91 1.44 0.40 -14.47
C HIS A 91 1.88 1.59 -13.64
N VAL A 92 2.87 1.37 -12.78
CA VAL A 92 3.61 2.43 -12.11
C VAL A 92 4.97 2.52 -12.76
N ARG A 93 5.43 3.75 -13.00
CA ARG A 93 6.71 4.03 -13.65
C ARG A 93 7.50 5.12 -12.94
N PHE A 94 8.82 5.02 -13.02
CA PHE A 94 9.72 6.14 -12.79
C PHE A 94 10.55 6.40 -14.05
N GLU A 95 10.97 7.64 -14.22
CA GLU A 95 11.86 8.05 -15.30
C GLU A 95 13.05 8.83 -14.74
N LEU A 96 14.22 8.60 -15.32
CA LEU A 96 15.45 9.30 -14.96
C LEU A 96 16.27 9.58 -16.22
N ASP A 97 16.60 10.85 -16.44
CA ASP A 97 17.55 11.23 -17.49
C ASP A 97 18.98 11.15 -16.95
N GLU A 98 19.87 10.47 -17.69
CA GLU A 98 21.28 10.32 -17.32
C GLU A 98 22.23 10.47 -18.52
N ASP A 99 23.44 10.94 -18.25
CA ASP A 99 24.54 10.98 -19.22
C ASP A 99 25.46 9.78 -19.01
N LEU A 100 25.14 8.66 -19.67
CA LEU A 100 25.89 7.42 -19.54
C LEU A 100 27.00 7.35 -20.59
N ARG A 101 28.25 7.49 -20.14
CA ARG A 101 29.46 7.45 -20.98
C ARG A 101 29.42 8.47 -22.14
N GLY A 102 28.89 9.66 -21.86
CA GLY A 102 28.76 10.74 -22.85
C GLY A 102 27.53 10.66 -23.73
N ASN A 103 26.64 9.68 -23.54
CA ASN A 103 25.36 9.59 -24.24
C ASN A 103 24.22 9.93 -23.28
N ARG A 104 23.35 10.87 -23.67
CA ARG A 104 22.10 11.13 -22.98
C ARG A 104 21.14 9.98 -23.22
N ILE A 105 20.62 9.40 -22.15
CA ILE A 105 19.59 8.38 -22.18
C ILE A 105 18.50 8.67 -21.14
N THR A 106 17.32 8.07 -21.32
CA THR A 106 16.23 8.09 -20.34
C THR A 106 16.04 6.65 -19.86
N VAL A 107 16.22 6.43 -18.58
CA VAL A 107 15.92 5.16 -17.93
C VAL A 107 14.47 5.16 -17.51
N VAL A 108 13.74 4.12 -17.92
CA VAL A 108 12.38 3.86 -17.47
C VAL A 108 12.39 2.58 -16.64
N GLY A 109 11.87 2.68 -15.42
CA GLY A 109 11.54 1.49 -14.63
C GLY A 109 10.04 1.40 -14.43
N GLN A 110 9.49 0.19 -14.56
CA GLN A 110 8.05 -0.04 -14.52
C GLN A 110 7.69 -1.33 -13.82
N THR A 111 6.46 -1.37 -13.30
CA THR A 111 5.82 -2.59 -12.82
C THR A 111 4.31 -2.49 -13.00
N ASN A 112 3.65 -3.61 -13.23
CA ASN A 112 2.19 -3.72 -13.19
C ASN A 112 1.68 -4.31 -11.86
N GLN A 113 2.58 -4.65 -10.94
CA GLN A 113 2.22 -5.13 -9.60
C GLN A 113 1.82 -3.94 -8.72
N VAL A 114 0.61 -3.44 -8.96
CA VAL A 114 0.00 -2.32 -8.25
C VAL A 114 -1.43 -2.68 -7.83
N ALA A 115 -1.80 -2.36 -6.61
CA ALA A 115 -3.14 -2.58 -6.09
C ALA A 115 -3.60 -1.36 -5.29
N GLY A 116 -4.92 -1.14 -5.26
CA GLY A 116 -5.54 -0.03 -4.56
C GLY A 116 -7.03 0.04 -4.85
N GLN A 117 -7.75 0.74 -4.00
CA GLN A 117 -9.19 0.93 -4.10
C GLN A 117 -9.55 2.42 -4.15
N ILE A 118 -10.66 2.73 -4.80
CA ILE A 118 -11.24 4.07 -4.87
C ILE A 118 -12.73 3.95 -4.58
N ALA A 119 -13.23 4.66 -3.58
CA ALA A 119 -14.66 4.78 -3.33
C ALA A 119 -15.16 6.12 -3.91
N ALA A 120 -16.21 6.07 -4.73
CA ALA A 120 -16.80 7.25 -5.34
C ALA A 120 -18.31 7.24 -5.17
N ASP A 121 -18.87 8.35 -4.68
CA ASP A 121 -20.28 8.66 -4.79
C ASP A 121 -20.51 9.42 -6.10
N TYR A 122 -21.31 8.86 -7.00
CA TYR A 122 -21.63 9.50 -8.28
C TYR A 122 -22.56 10.70 -8.15
N ALA A 123 -23.28 10.82 -7.04
CA ALA A 123 -24.12 11.96 -6.72
C ALA A 123 -23.33 13.13 -6.11
N ASP A 124 -22.13 12.87 -5.57
CA ASP A 124 -21.21 13.88 -5.04
C ASP A 124 -19.76 13.38 -5.07
N LEU A 125 -19.03 13.70 -6.14
CA LEU A 125 -17.63 13.30 -6.29
C LEU A 125 -16.68 14.06 -5.36
N SER A 126 -17.13 15.12 -4.67
CA SER A 126 -16.30 15.82 -3.69
C SER A 126 -16.00 14.95 -2.46
N THR A 127 -16.79 13.90 -2.25
CA THR A 127 -16.61 12.89 -1.19
C THR A 127 -15.70 11.72 -1.58
N LEU A 128 -15.13 11.73 -2.79
CA LEU A 128 -14.31 10.61 -3.29
C LEU A 128 -13.14 10.29 -2.36
N GLN A 129 -13.01 9.01 -2.02
CA GLN A 129 -11.94 8.49 -1.19
C GLN A 129 -11.01 7.61 -2.03
N VAL A 130 -9.71 7.81 -1.88
CA VAL A 130 -8.69 6.94 -2.49
C VAL A 130 -7.98 6.21 -1.36
N GLY A 131 -8.04 4.89 -1.40
CA GLY A 131 -7.34 4.03 -0.44
C GLY A 131 -5.84 3.99 -0.64
N VAL A 132 -5.17 3.20 0.19
CA VAL A 132 -3.73 2.97 0.04
C VAL A 132 -3.46 2.33 -1.32
N ILE A 133 -2.54 2.93 -2.07
CA ILE A 133 -1.99 2.33 -3.29
C ILE A 133 -0.71 1.60 -2.89
N GLN A 134 -0.70 0.30 -3.06
CA GLN A 134 0.43 -0.57 -2.80
C GLN A 134 1.08 -0.98 -4.12
N ILE A 135 2.41 -1.03 -4.14
CA ILE A 135 3.20 -1.41 -5.31
C ILE A 135 4.27 -2.42 -4.85
N ASN A 136 4.40 -3.53 -5.56
CA ASN A 136 5.46 -4.50 -5.26
C ASN A 136 6.78 -4.04 -5.89
N ALA A 137 7.74 -3.65 -5.06
CA ALA A 137 9.03 -3.12 -5.50
C ALA A 137 9.95 -4.19 -6.11
N ARG A 138 9.73 -5.48 -5.80
CA ARG A 138 10.50 -6.60 -6.37
C ARG A 138 10.20 -6.84 -7.84
N ALA A 139 9.00 -6.46 -8.28
CA ALA A 139 8.58 -6.54 -9.67
C ALA A 139 8.96 -5.30 -10.50
N LEU A 140 9.73 -4.36 -9.93
CA LEU A 140 10.18 -3.16 -10.63
C LEU A 140 11.37 -3.50 -11.53
N GLU A 141 11.18 -3.32 -12.83
CA GLU A 141 12.18 -3.64 -13.84
C GLU A 141 12.45 -2.47 -14.77
N THR A 142 13.72 -2.37 -15.17
CA THR A 142 14.23 -1.53 -16.25
C THR A 142 14.79 -2.43 -17.36
N ASP A 143 15.25 -1.83 -18.45
CA ASP A 143 15.88 -2.54 -19.58
C ASP A 143 17.28 -3.14 -19.29
N ASN A 144 17.79 -3.02 -18.06
CA ASN A 144 19.14 -3.47 -17.69
C ASN A 144 19.17 -4.28 -16.39
N ASN A 145 19.62 -5.54 -16.49
CA ASN A 145 19.66 -6.46 -15.34
C ASN A 145 20.65 -6.06 -14.22
N PHE A 146 21.74 -5.34 -14.52
CA PHE A 146 22.63 -4.83 -13.47
C PHE A 146 21.94 -3.71 -12.69
N ARG A 147 21.19 -2.87 -13.41
CA ARG A 147 20.39 -1.81 -12.80
C ARG A 147 19.25 -2.39 -11.96
N ASN A 148 18.55 -3.40 -12.46
CA ASN A 148 17.48 -4.09 -11.71
C ASN A 148 18.02 -4.64 -10.39
N ARG A 149 19.18 -5.32 -10.41
CA ARG A 149 19.86 -5.80 -9.19
C ARG A 149 20.25 -4.67 -8.24
N ALA A 150 20.85 -3.60 -8.74
CA ALA A 150 21.24 -2.47 -7.91
C ALA A 150 20.02 -1.80 -7.25
N ILE A 151 18.95 -1.57 -8.03
CA ILE A 151 17.69 -1.04 -7.53
C ILE A 151 17.14 -1.92 -6.42
N GLN A 152 17.06 -3.24 -6.64
CA GLN A 152 16.40 -4.14 -5.72
C GLN A 152 17.23 -4.46 -4.47
N ASN A 153 18.55 -4.63 -4.59
CA ASN A 153 19.39 -5.10 -3.50
C ASN A 153 20.07 -3.97 -2.70
N GLU A 154 20.39 -2.86 -3.34
CA GLU A 154 21.20 -1.78 -2.73
C GLU A 154 20.40 -0.51 -2.50
N ILE A 155 19.55 -0.11 -3.46
CA ILE A 155 18.84 1.18 -3.40
C ILE A 155 17.55 1.07 -2.60
N LEU A 156 16.65 0.17 -3.02
CA LEU A 156 15.34 -0.03 -2.37
C LEU A 156 15.39 -1.12 -1.29
N VAL A 157 16.38 -2.01 -1.36
CA VAL A 157 16.58 -3.11 -0.40
C VAL A 157 15.30 -3.93 -0.23
N THR A 158 14.74 -4.36 -1.36
CA THR A 158 13.42 -5.01 -1.48
C THR A 158 13.33 -6.38 -0.76
N GLY A 159 14.46 -6.96 -0.38
CA GLY A 159 14.52 -8.08 0.55
C GLY A 159 13.98 -7.74 1.95
N LEU A 160 14.07 -6.48 2.37
CA LEU A 160 13.53 -5.96 3.63
C LEU A 160 12.28 -5.12 3.43
N TYR A 161 12.21 -4.36 2.33
CA TYR A 161 11.12 -3.43 2.03
C TYR A 161 10.47 -3.80 0.69
N GLU A 162 9.66 -4.86 0.71
CA GLU A 162 9.03 -5.39 -0.51
C GLU A 162 8.01 -4.43 -1.13
N PHE A 163 7.27 -3.68 -0.32
CA PHE A 163 6.17 -2.83 -0.79
C PHE A 163 6.52 -1.34 -0.73
N ILE A 164 6.14 -0.62 -1.78
CA ILE A 164 6.03 0.84 -1.77
C ILE A 164 4.55 1.17 -1.52
N THR A 165 4.29 2.04 -0.55
CA THR A 165 2.93 2.45 -0.18
C THR A 165 2.74 3.94 -0.41
N PHE A 166 1.69 4.30 -1.13
CA PHE A 166 1.20 5.67 -1.22
C PHE A 166 -0.14 5.78 -0.51
N THR A 167 -0.19 6.63 0.51
CA THR A 167 -1.42 6.93 1.26
C THR A 167 -1.87 8.34 0.89
N PRO A 168 -2.91 8.47 0.04
CA PRO A 168 -3.48 9.78 -0.29
C PRO A 168 -3.97 10.48 0.98
N THR A 169 -3.69 11.78 1.12
CA THR A 169 -4.12 12.56 2.29
C THR A 169 -5.29 13.48 2.00
N ALA A 170 -5.55 13.78 0.72
CA ALA A 170 -6.68 14.58 0.27
C ALA A 170 -6.90 14.38 -1.23
N VAL A 171 -8.15 14.49 -1.67
CA VAL A 171 -8.53 14.67 -3.06
C VAL A 171 -9.26 16.01 -3.16
N ASN A 172 -8.82 16.90 -4.04
CA ASN A 172 -9.34 18.26 -4.12
C ASN A 172 -9.79 18.58 -5.54
N GLY A 173 -10.77 19.49 -5.68
CA GLY A 173 -11.20 20.02 -6.97
C GLY A 173 -12.18 19.13 -7.75
N LEU A 174 -12.81 18.16 -7.07
CA LEU A 174 -13.90 17.36 -7.65
C LEU A 174 -15.26 18.07 -7.49
N PRO A 175 -16.18 17.91 -8.45
CA PRO A 175 -17.50 18.51 -8.36
C PRO A 175 -18.37 17.77 -7.34
N ALA A 176 -19.29 18.51 -6.73
CA ALA A 176 -20.48 17.93 -6.11
C ALA A 176 -21.52 17.64 -7.19
#